data_AF-A0A255Z112-F1
#
_entry.id   AF-A0A255Z112-F1
#
_cell.length_a   1.000
_cell.length_b   1.000
_cell.length_c   1.000
_cell.angle_alpha   90.00
_cell.angle_beta   90.00
_cell.angle_gamma   90.00
#
_symmetry.space_group_name_H-M   'P 1'
#
loop_
_entity.id
_entity.type
_entity.pdbx_description
1 polymer ?
#
loop_
_entity_poly.entity_id
_entity_poly.type
_entity_poly.pdbx_seq_one_letter_code
_entity_poly.pdbx_strand_id
1 'polypeptide(L)' 'MTKTLIAPVLAAVLALAAAPVLAQAQPKPDTEFCAAKRKQDPGGICTAKGEYVTPEKVYKPDGTVINRSTGD' A
#
# COMPACT_ATOMS: atom_id res chain seq x y z
N MET A 1 -26.20 -37.57 37.06
CA MET A 1 -25.54 -36.30 37.45
C MET A 1 -24.08 -36.68 37.68
N THR A 2 -23.12 -36.27 36.84
CA THR A 2 -22.46 -34.95 36.86
C THR A 2 -21.75 -34.67 35.53
N LYS A 3 -21.88 -33.43 35.06
CA LYS A 3 -21.29 -32.82 33.86
C LYS A 3 -19.86 -32.37 34.17
N THR A 4 -18.88 -32.62 33.31
CA THR A 4 -17.57 -31.90 33.31
C THR A 4 -17.00 -31.94 31.89
N LEU A 5 -17.37 -30.99 31.02
CA LEU A 5 -16.64 -29.74 30.69
C LEU A 5 -15.20 -29.94 30.17
N ILE A 6 -15.11 -30.17 28.85
CA ILE A 6 -14.30 -29.48 27.84
C ILE A 6 -13.08 -28.69 28.37
N ALA A 7 -11.86 -29.09 27.94
CA ALA A 7 -10.68 -28.22 27.96
C ALA A 7 -9.95 -28.32 26.60
N PRO A 8 -10.13 -27.34 25.70
CA PRO A 8 -9.69 -27.37 24.31
C PRO A 8 -8.23 -26.89 24.22
N VAL A 9 -7.26 -27.79 24.35
CA VAL A 9 -5.84 -27.39 24.28
C VAL A 9 -5.30 -27.39 22.83
N LEU A 10 -6.04 -27.95 21.88
CA LEU A 10 -5.55 -28.13 20.51
C LEU A 10 -5.65 -26.90 19.58
N ALA A 11 -6.19 -25.78 20.04
CA ALA A 11 -6.46 -24.61 19.18
C ALA A 11 -5.39 -23.51 19.23
N ALA A 12 -4.37 -23.61 20.10
CA ALA A 12 -3.42 -22.51 20.30
C ALA A 12 -2.22 -22.51 19.34
N VAL A 13 -1.99 -23.58 18.57
CA VAL A 13 -0.74 -23.74 17.80
C VAL A 13 -0.85 -23.25 16.34
N LEU A 14 -2.05 -23.01 15.82
CA LEU A 14 -2.25 -22.57 14.42
C LEU A 14 -2.20 -21.04 14.21
N ALA A 15 -2.05 -20.24 15.26
CA ALA A 15 -2.13 -18.78 15.13
C ALA A 15 -0.80 -18.08 14.77
N LEU A 16 0.35 -18.76 14.74
CA LEU A 16 1.67 -18.11 14.63
C LEU A 16 2.31 -18.11 13.22
N ALA A 17 1.68 -18.69 12.19
CA ALA A 17 2.34 -18.89 10.88
C ALA A 17 1.92 -17.91 9.76
N ALA A 18 0.98 -17.00 9.98
CA ALA A 18 0.45 -16.13 8.91
C ALA A 18 1.01 -14.70 8.90
N ALA A 19 1.97 -14.37 9.77
CA ALA A 19 2.37 -12.99 10.01
C ALA A 19 3.25 -12.30 8.94
N PRO A 20 3.95 -12.94 7.97
CA PRO A 20 4.82 -12.17 7.08
C PRO A 20 4.20 -11.85 5.71
N VAL A 21 2.89 -12.02 5.50
CA VAL A 21 2.28 -11.74 4.17
C VAL A 21 1.49 -10.42 4.13
N LEU A 22 1.18 -9.82 5.29
CA LEU A 22 0.45 -8.54 5.32
C LEU A 22 1.37 -7.29 5.31
N ALA A 23 2.68 -7.47 5.46
CA ALA A 23 3.65 -6.38 5.39
C ALA A 23 3.96 -5.92 3.95
N GLN A 24 3.56 -6.69 2.93
CA GLN A 24 3.97 -6.46 1.55
C GLN A 24 2.81 -6.05 0.62
N ALA A 25 1.73 -5.46 1.13
CA ALA A 25 0.72 -4.86 0.24
C ALA A 25 -0.19 -3.87 0.96
N GLN A 26 0.18 -3.32 2.13
CA GLN A 26 -0.55 -2.15 2.63
C GLN A 26 -0.37 -1.06 1.57
N PRO A 27 -1.43 -0.63 0.88
CA PRO A 27 -1.32 0.53 0.01
C PRO A 27 -0.81 1.63 0.93
N LYS A 28 0.41 2.14 0.70
CA LYS A 28 0.87 3.34 1.39
C LYS A 28 -0.29 4.34 1.25
N PRO A 29 -0.78 4.94 2.34
CA PRO A 29 -1.89 5.88 2.25
C PRO A 29 -1.52 6.86 1.14
N ASP A 30 -2.29 6.83 0.06
CA ASP A 30 -2.05 7.68 -1.09
C ASP A 30 -2.05 9.10 -0.54
N THR A 31 -0.93 9.82 -0.68
CA THR A 31 -0.84 11.17 -0.11
C THR A 31 -1.95 12.00 -0.75
N GLU A 32 -2.53 12.97 -0.03
CA GLU A 32 -3.59 13.82 -0.59
C GLU A 32 -3.19 14.44 -1.94
N PHE A 33 -1.90 14.71 -2.10
CA PHE A 33 -1.27 15.11 -3.35
C PHE A 33 -1.44 14.07 -4.48
N CYS A 34 -1.07 12.80 -4.25
CA CYS A 34 -1.23 11.74 -5.24
C CYS A 34 -2.71 11.46 -5.55
N ALA A 35 -3.59 11.53 -4.55
CA ALA A 35 -5.02 11.38 -4.74
C ALA A 35 -5.61 12.51 -5.60
N ALA A 36 -5.17 13.74 -5.38
CA ALA A 36 -5.55 14.89 -6.21
C ALA A 36 -5.03 14.75 -7.64
N LYS A 37 -3.79 14.27 -7.83
CA LYS A 37 -3.23 14.05 -9.18
C LYS A 37 -3.90 12.91 -9.92
N ARG A 38 -4.23 11.80 -9.25
CA ARG A 38 -4.94 10.67 -9.85
C ARG A 38 -6.34 11.05 -10.37
N LYS A 39 -6.98 12.07 -9.78
CA LYS A 39 -8.24 12.63 -10.31
C LYS A 39 -8.06 13.38 -11.63
N GLN A 40 -6.89 13.98 -11.85
CA GLN A 40 -6.56 14.74 -13.06
C GLN A 40 -6.03 13.81 -14.17
N ASP A 41 -5.18 12.86 -13.80
CA ASP A 41 -4.56 11.89 -14.68
C ASP A 41 -4.60 10.53 -13.96
N PRO A 42 -5.49 9.60 -14.32
CA PRO A 42 -5.59 8.31 -13.62
C PRO A 42 -4.46 7.33 -13.96
N GLY A 43 -3.61 7.64 -14.94
CA GLY A 43 -2.60 6.75 -15.48
C GLY A 43 -1.26 6.76 -14.74
N GLY A 44 -1.06 7.72 -13.83
CA GLY A 44 0.17 7.84 -13.06
C GLY A 44 0.21 7.03 -11.75
N ILE A 45 1.43 6.85 -11.25
CA ILE A 45 1.76 6.04 -10.07
C ILE A 45 2.29 6.94 -8.96
N CYS A 46 1.81 6.75 -7.73
CA CYS A 46 2.38 7.40 -6.55
C CYS A 46 3.60 6.60 -6.06
N THR A 47 4.77 7.23 -5.99
CA THR A 47 5.98 6.62 -5.44
C THR A 47 5.93 6.56 -3.91
N ALA A 48 6.81 5.76 -3.31
CA ALA A 48 6.95 5.70 -1.86
C ALA A 48 7.36 7.04 -1.21
N LYS A 49 7.88 7.99 -2.00
CA LYS A 49 8.26 9.34 -1.56
C LYS A 49 7.13 10.37 -1.70
N GLY A 50 5.96 9.96 -2.21
CA GLY A 50 4.82 10.86 -2.47
C GLY A 50 4.93 11.64 -3.77
N GLU A 51 5.86 11.29 -4.66
CA GLU A 51 5.95 11.85 -6.01
C GLU A 51 4.97 11.13 -6.94
N TYR A 52 4.27 11.85 -7.81
CA TYR A 52 3.32 11.32 -8.77
C TYR A 52 3.96 11.22 -10.16
N VAL A 53 4.11 10.01 -10.68
CA VAL A 53 4.84 9.72 -11.93
C VAL A 53 3.87 9.32 -13.03
N THR A 54 3.85 10.06 -14.12
CA THR A 54 3.18 9.72 -15.39
C THR A 54 4.22 9.32 -16.44
N PRO A 55 3.82 8.80 -17.62
CA PRO A 55 4.76 8.49 -18.69
C PRO A 55 5.60 9.70 -19.11
N GLU A 56 5.00 10.90 -19.11
CA GLU A 56 5.62 12.13 -19.60
C GLU A 56 6.22 13.01 -18.50
N LYS A 57 5.77 12.89 -17.24
CA LYS A 57 6.13 13.85 -16.18
C LYS A 57 6.25 13.20 -14.81
N VAL A 58 7.07 13.79 -13.94
CA VAL A 58 7.09 13.51 -12.50
C VAL A 58 6.67 14.77 -11.77
N TYR A 59 5.59 14.69 -11.01
CA TYR A 59 5.09 15.77 -10.16
C TYR A 59 5.54 15.52 -8.73
N LYS A 60 6.26 16.47 -8.15
CA LYS A 60 6.66 16.41 -6.74
C LYS A 60 5.70 17.19 -5.86
N PRO A 61 5.56 16.81 -4.58
CA PRO A 61 4.73 17.54 -3.63
C PRO A 61 5.21 18.97 -3.36
N ASP A 62 6.49 19.27 -3.58
CA ASP A 62 7.05 20.62 -3.48
C ASP A 62 6.66 21.55 -4.65
N GLY A 63 5.91 21.04 -5.63
CA GLY A 63 5.46 21.79 -6.81
C GLY A 63 6.39 21.67 -8.01
N THR A 64 7.59 21.12 -7.86
CA THR A 64 8.48 20.82 -8.99
C THR A 64 7.85 19.80 -9.93
N VAL A 65 7.97 20.08 -11.24
CA VAL A 65 7.56 19.16 -12.30
C VAL A 65 8.76 18.86 -13.18
N ILE A 66 9.04 17.58 -13.38
CA ILE A 66 10.15 17.10 -14.21
C ILE A 66 9.54 16.43 -15.45
N ASN A 67 9.88 16.90 -16.65
CA ASN A 67 9.49 16.23 -17.88
C ASN A 67 10.35 14.97 -18.05
N ARG A 68 9.69 13.82 -18.18
CA ARG A 68 10.31 12.58 -18.62
C ARG A 68 10.35 12.60 -20.14
N SER A 69 11.49 12.96 -20.71
CA SER A 69 11.77 12.59 -22.08
C SER A 69 11.87 11.06 -22.13
N THR A 70 10.91 10.37 -22.77
CA THR A 70 11.17 9.05 -23.33
C THR A 70 12.37 9.23 -24.27
N GLY A 71 13.51 8.67 -23.89
CA GLY A 71 14.80 8.92 -24.53
C GLY A 71 14.77 8.73 -26.05
N ASP A 72 15.54 9.57 -26.72
CA ASP A 72 16.07 9.39 -28.08
C ASP A 72 16.85 8.07 -28.19
#